data_AF-A0A094E8H1-F1
#
_entry.id   AF-A0A094E8H1-F1
#
_cell.length_a   1.000
_cell.length_b   1.000
_cell.length_c   1.000
_cell.angle_alpha   90.00
_cell.angle_beta   90.00
_cell.angle_gamma   90.00
#
_symmetry.space_group_name_H-M   'P 1'
#
loop_
_entity.id
_entity.type
_entity.pdbx_description
1 polymer ?
#
loop_
_entity_poly.entity_id
_entity_poly.type
_entity_poly.pdbx_seq_one_letter_code
_entity_poly.pdbx_strand_id
1 'polypeptide(L)'
;MSPSNNRHSLYVAGPTPAIPLQDIRKQNEESQAPARSQTTRRARTNLILRIFATILAILVGCAITGSSTYAIARGVQQRVAEYRDTQNTENRGQWIELARLKYDVCYDGCRDCDEPSYTHKACAETAKIEVAGVICDANVMRNWEERYPTACLEALAAIYKRNDIKREESRCSALFLFVIFTVLAGICGGALAHSVFWCCVDRFRSKSNLQANQRNSALPGGNQQNRAPPPPSATRRAGPAPPAAVLWW
;
A
#
# COMPACT_ATOMS: atom_id res chain seq x y z
N MET A 1 28.09 -22.86 33.74
CA MET A 1 27.96 -23.12 35.19
C MET A 1 28.31 -21.83 35.91
N SER A 2 27.32 -21.11 36.44
CA SER A 2 27.51 -19.90 37.26
C SER A 2 26.90 -20.12 38.64
N PRO A 3 27.59 -19.77 39.73
CA PRO A 3 27.14 -20.11 41.08
C PRO A 3 26.02 -19.19 41.56
N SER A 4 24.98 -19.85 42.07
CA SER A 4 23.83 -19.29 42.78
C SER A 4 24.26 -18.75 44.15
N ASN A 5 23.95 -17.48 44.43
CA ASN A 5 24.23 -16.85 45.73
C ASN A 5 22.91 -16.57 46.47
N ASN A 6 22.40 -17.61 47.15
CA ASN A 6 21.23 -17.54 48.02
C ASN A 6 21.61 -16.90 49.36
N ARG A 7 21.36 -15.60 49.52
CA ARG A 7 21.31 -14.96 50.85
C ARG A 7 19.86 -14.88 51.32
N HIS A 8 19.48 -15.79 52.22
CA HIS A 8 18.22 -15.72 52.95
C HIS A 8 18.39 -14.77 54.14
N SER A 9 17.73 -13.61 54.07
CA SER A 9 17.62 -12.67 55.17
C SER A 9 16.49 -13.13 56.10
N LEU A 10 16.83 -13.55 57.31
CA LEU A 10 15.89 -13.87 58.38
C LEU A 10 15.23 -12.57 58.87
N TYR A 11 13.97 -12.37 58.47
CA TYR A 11 13.14 -11.27 58.96
C TYR A 11 12.60 -11.64 60.34
N VAL A 12 13.05 -10.92 61.37
CA VAL A 12 12.52 -11.02 62.75
C VAL A 12 11.22 -10.23 62.81
N ALA A 13 10.11 -10.93 63.07
CA ALA A 13 8.80 -10.30 63.26
C ALA A 13 8.76 -9.58 64.62
N GLY A 14 8.72 -8.25 64.59
CA GLY A 14 8.42 -7.42 65.75
C GLY A 14 6.94 -7.46 66.12
N PRO A 15 6.59 -7.06 67.37
CA PRO A 15 5.22 -7.12 67.89
C PRO A 15 4.25 -6.27 67.04
N THR A 16 3.14 -6.90 66.67
CA THR A 16 2.10 -6.34 65.81
C THR A 16 1.46 -5.12 66.47
N PRO A 17 1.58 -3.90 65.90
CA PRO A 17 0.84 -2.75 66.41
C PRO A 17 -0.66 -2.99 66.19
N ALA A 18 -1.45 -2.82 67.25
CA ALA A 18 -2.90 -2.92 67.18
C ALA A 18 -3.43 -1.83 66.24
N ILE A 19 -3.83 -2.23 65.04
CA ILE A 19 -4.36 -1.32 64.03
C ILE A 19 -5.74 -0.84 64.49
N PRO A 20 -5.96 0.47 64.67
CA PRO A 20 -7.26 1.01 65.07
C PRO A 20 -8.27 0.79 63.93
N LEU A 21 -9.17 -0.18 64.11
CA LEU A 21 -10.20 -0.58 63.12
C LEU A 21 -11.18 0.53 62.72
N GLN A 22 -11.19 1.67 63.42
CA GLN A 22 -12.12 2.76 63.16
C GLN A 22 -11.75 3.58 61.91
N ASP A 23 -10.46 3.71 61.57
CA ASP A 23 -10.05 4.46 60.37
C ASP A 23 -10.34 3.71 59.06
N ILE A 24 -10.38 2.37 59.10
CA ILE A 24 -10.67 1.54 57.92
C ILE A 24 -12.13 1.73 57.46
N ARG A 25 -13.07 1.95 58.40
CA ARG A 25 -14.47 2.16 58.05
C ARG A 25 -14.70 3.50 57.36
N LYS A 26 -13.96 4.53 57.76
CA LYS A 26 -14.07 5.88 57.20
C LYS A 26 -13.41 5.98 55.82
N GLN A 27 -12.28 5.30 55.60
CA GLN A 27 -11.68 5.18 54.26
C GLN A 27 -12.57 4.41 53.27
N ASN A 28 -13.34 3.42 53.71
CA ASN A 28 -14.24 2.69 52.81
C ASN A 28 -15.47 3.51 52.35
N GLU A 29 -15.92 4.49 53.14
CA GLU A 29 -16.96 5.43 52.71
C GLU A 29 -16.41 6.53 51.78
N GLU A 30 -15.19 6.99 52.00
CA GLU A 30 -14.57 8.02 51.13
C GLU A 30 -14.04 7.44 49.80
N SER A 31 -13.68 6.15 49.78
CA SER A 31 -13.28 5.42 48.58
C SER A 31 -14.46 5.00 47.70
N GLN A 32 -15.70 5.15 48.17
CA GLN A 32 -16.93 5.00 47.38
C GLN A 32 -17.33 6.30 46.65
N ALA A 33 -16.37 7.18 46.36
CA ALA A 33 -16.55 8.11 45.26
C ALA A 33 -16.92 7.28 44.01
N PRO A 34 -18.05 7.57 43.34
CA PRO A 34 -18.56 6.77 42.24
C PRO A 34 -17.44 6.61 41.23
N ALA A 35 -17.07 5.37 40.93
CA ALA A 35 -16.05 5.00 39.96
C ALA A 35 -16.39 5.65 38.60
N ARG A 36 -15.98 6.91 38.46
CA ARG A 36 -16.30 7.76 37.33
C ARG A 36 -15.42 7.29 36.18
N SER A 37 -15.94 6.29 35.47
CA SER A 37 -15.65 5.95 34.07
C SER A 37 -14.16 5.94 33.67
N GLN A 38 -13.30 5.17 34.33
CA GLN A 38 -11.96 4.88 33.77
C GLN A 38 -12.03 4.11 32.43
N THR A 39 -13.18 3.50 32.11
CA THR A 39 -13.43 2.77 30.86
C THR A 39 -13.43 3.67 29.61
N THR A 40 -13.86 4.93 29.69
CA THR A 40 -13.91 5.83 28.52
C THR A 40 -12.54 6.36 28.11
N ARG A 41 -11.59 6.54 29.04
CA ARG A 41 -10.26 7.08 28.73
C ARG A 41 -9.38 6.07 27.98
N ARG A 42 -9.48 4.78 28.31
CA ARG A 42 -8.68 3.70 27.69
C ARG A 42 -9.14 3.36 26.26
N ALA A 43 -10.41 3.59 25.94
CA ALA A 43 -10.96 3.38 24.60
C ALA A 43 -10.47 4.43 23.59
N ARG A 44 -10.31 5.70 24.02
CA ARG A 44 -9.89 6.82 23.17
C ARG A 44 -8.43 6.69 22.68
N THR A 45 -7.52 6.25 23.54
CA THR A 45 -6.10 6.10 23.21
C THR A 45 -5.86 5.02 22.15
N ASN A 46 -6.62 3.91 22.21
CA ASN A 46 -6.54 2.83 21.23
C ASN A 46 -6.99 3.26 19.82
N LEU A 47 -7.96 4.17 19.71
CA LEU A 47 -8.43 4.69 18.43
C LEU A 47 -7.33 5.54 17.74
N ILE A 48 -6.70 6.43 18.51
CA ILE A 48 -5.66 7.33 18.00
C ILE A 48 -4.43 6.55 17.52
N LEU A 49 -3.95 5.59 18.32
CA LEU A 49 -2.82 4.72 17.93
C LEU A 49 -3.11 3.92 16.67
N ARG A 50 -4.34 3.41 16.51
CA ARG A 50 -4.76 2.72 15.27
C ARG A 50 -4.71 3.64 14.07
N ILE A 51 -5.29 4.84 14.17
CA ILE A 51 -5.30 5.81 13.07
C ILE A 51 -3.86 6.19 12.66
N PHE A 52 -2.99 6.48 13.62
CA PHE A 52 -1.58 6.77 13.34
C PHE A 52 -0.86 5.60 12.67
N ALA A 53 -1.10 4.37 13.12
CA ALA A 53 -0.52 3.17 12.50
C ALA A 53 -0.97 3.01 11.03
N THR A 54 -2.26 3.26 10.73
CA THR A 54 -2.75 3.20 9.34
C THR A 54 -2.13 4.29 8.47
N ILE A 55 -2.03 5.53 8.97
CA ILE A 55 -1.42 6.64 8.23
C ILE A 55 0.06 6.35 7.95
N LEU A 56 0.81 5.89 8.96
CA LEU A 56 2.21 5.51 8.78
C LEU A 56 2.38 4.38 7.78
N ALA A 57 1.52 3.36 7.81
CA ALA A 57 1.55 2.27 6.84
C ALA A 57 1.32 2.78 5.40
N ILE A 58 0.38 3.70 5.21
CA ILE A 58 0.12 4.33 3.90
C ILE A 58 1.33 5.15 3.46
N LEU A 59 1.90 5.99 4.33
CA LEU A 59 3.06 6.81 4.00
C LEU A 59 4.28 5.96 3.63
N VAL A 60 4.56 4.89 4.37
CA VAL A 60 5.65 3.95 4.07
C VAL A 60 5.39 3.25 2.72
N GLY A 61 4.16 2.80 2.47
CA GLY A 61 3.77 2.20 1.19
C GLY A 61 3.97 3.17 0.01
N CYS A 62 3.55 4.42 0.16
CA CYS A 62 3.74 5.47 -0.84
C CYS A 62 5.22 5.80 -1.06
N ALA A 63 6.02 5.87 0.00
CA ALA A 63 7.46 6.16 -0.10
C ALA A 63 8.20 5.03 -0.84
N ILE A 64 7.91 3.77 -0.54
CA ILE A 64 8.52 2.62 -1.23
C ILE A 64 8.10 2.62 -2.70
N THR A 65 6.81 2.74 -2.98
CA THR A 65 6.27 2.72 -4.35
C THR A 65 6.78 3.89 -5.17
N GLY A 66 6.80 5.10 -4.59
CA GLY A 66 7.33 6.30 -5.26
C GLY A 66 8.81 6.17 -5.58
N SER A 67 9.61 5.68 -4.62
CA SER A 67 11.06 5.49 -4.80
C SER A 67 11.38 4.46 -5.86
N SER A 68 10.69 3.30 -5.85
CA SER A 68 10.89 2.25 -6.85
C SER A 68 10.46 2.72 -8.24
N THR A 69 9.32 3.40 -8.34
CA THR A 69 8.80 3.93 -9.61
C THR A 69 9.76 4.96 -10.20
N TYR A 70 10.31 5.85 -9.36
CA TYR A 70 11.30 6.83 -9.80
C TYR A 70 12.60 6.18 -10.29
N ALA A 71 13.12 5.18 -9.56
CA ALA A 71 14.33 4.46 -9.97
C ALA A 71 14.14 3.73 -11.31
N ILE A 72 12.98 3.09 -11.52
CA ILE A 72 12.63 2.44 -12.78
C ILE A 72 12.51 3.46 -13.91
N ALA A 73 11.78 4.56 -13.70
CA ALA A 73 11.61 5.60 -14.70
C ALA A 73 12.95 6.21 -15.12
N ARG A 74 13.84 6.50 -14.16
CA ARG A 74 15.19 7.00 -14.45
C ARG A 74 16.04 5.97 -15.18
N GLY A 75 15.98 4.69 -14.77
CA GLY A 75 16.70 3.61 -15.44
C GLY A 75 16.24 3.40 -16.89
N VAL A 76 14.95 3.55 -17.17
CA VAL A 76 14.39 3.54 -18.53
C VAL A 76 14.91 4.73 -19.33
N GLN A 77 14.85 5.95 -18.78
CA GLN A 77 15.35 7.13 -19.47
C GLN A 77 16.84 7.01 -19.80
N GLN A 78 17.64 6.47 -18.87
CA GLN A 78 19.05 6.24 -19.08
C GLN A 78 19.30 5.20 -20.17
N ARG A 79 18.57 4.08 -20.18
CA ARG A 79 18.68 3.06 -21.24
C ARG A 79 18.27 3.60 -22.60
N VAL A 80 17.21 4.40 -22.68
CA VAL A 80 16.78 5.03 -23.94
C VAL A 80 17.83 6.03 -24.42
N ALA A 81 18.43 6.81 -23.51
CA ALA A 81 19.51 7.72 -23.85
C ALA A 81 20.76 6.98 -24.34
N GLU A 82 21.20 5.95 -23.61
CA GLU A 82 22.33 5.09 -23.99
C GLU A 82 22.07 4.37 -25.33
N TYR A 83 20.85 3.89 -25.53
CA TYR A 83 20.43 3.28 -26.79
C TYR A 83 20.47 4.29 -27.93
N ARG A 84 19.95 5.50 -27.72
CA ARG A 84 19.96 6.57 -28.73
C ARG A 84 21.40 6.98 -29.07
N ASP A 85 22.28 7.09 -28.08
CA ASP A 85 23.68 7.43 -28.28
C ASP A 85 24.43 6.31 -29.01
N THR A 86 24.18 5.06 -28.62
CA THR A 86 24.70 3.88 -29.32
C THR A 86 24.21 3.89 -30.76
N GLN A 87 22.93 4.18 -31.00
CA GLN A 87 22.36 4.24 -32.34
C GLN A 87 22.84 5.44 -33.18
N ASN A 88 23.28 6.51 -32.53
CA ASN A 88 23.91 7.65 -33.19
C ASN A 88 25.38 7.42 -33.51
N THR A 89 26.06 6.58 -32.73
CA THR A 89 27.43 6.15 -32.96
C THR A 89 27.52 4.92 -33.86
N GLU A 90 26.47 4.11 -33.93
CA GLU A 90 26.33 2.99 -34.84
C GLU A 90 26.43 3.49 -36.29
N ASN A 91 27.24 2.80 -37.09
CA ASN A 91 27.67 3.33 -38.38
C ASN A 91 26.45 3.49 -39.29
N ARG A 92 26.27 4.68 -39.87
CA ARG A 92 25.26 4.98 -40.91
C ARG A 92 25.14 3.87 -41.97
N GLY A 93 26.26 3.21 -42.30
CA GLY A 93 26.31 2.08 -43.21
C GLY A 93 25.46 0.88 -42.79
N GLN A 94 25.42 0.53 -41.50
CA GLN A 94 24.62 -0.61 -41.00
C GLN A 94 23.13 -0.38 -41.21
N TRP A 95 22.66 0.85 -40.98
CA TRP A 95 21.25 1.20 -41.21
C TRP A 95 20.87 1.23 -42.69
N ILE A 96 21.79 1.67 -43.55
CA ILE A 96 21.62 1.62 -45.01
C ILE A 96 21.60 0.17 -45.51
N GLU A 97 22.48 -0.68 -44.98
CA GLU A 97 22.51 -2.12 -45.31
C GLU A 97 21.21 -2.81 -44.87
N LEU A 98 20.72 -2.50 -43.67
CA LEU A 98 19.43 -2.99 -43.19
C LEU A 98 18.27 -2.50 -44.07
N ALA A 99 18.30 -1.23 -44.49
CA ALA A 99 17.31 -0.68 -45.41
C ALA A 99 17.35 -1.43 -46.76
N ARG A 100 18.54 -1.77 -47.26
CA ARG A 100 18.72 -2.55 -48.49
C ARG A 100 18.11 -3.94 -48.37
N LEU A 101 18.40 -4.66 -47.28
CA LEU A 101 17.81 -5.99 -47.02
C LEU A 101 16.28 -5.95 -47.02
N LYS A 102 15.67 -4.86 -46.53
CA LYS A 102 14.21 -4.69 -46.52
C LYS A 102 13.63 -4.41 -47.90
N TYR A 103 14.37 -3.66 -48.71
CA TYR A 103 14.08 -3.45 -50.10
C TYR A 103 14.20 -4.76 -50.90
N ASP A 104 15.23 -5.57 -50.65
CA ASP A 104 15.45 -6.87 -51.29
C ASP A 104 14.27 -7.81 -51.03
N VAL A 105 13.72 -7.81 -49.81
CA VAL A 105 12.51 -8.58 -49.46
C VAL A 105 11.31 -8.23 -50.35
N CYS A 106 11.19 -6.98 -50.80
CA CYS A 106 10.13 -6.57 -51.73
C CYS A 106 10.31 -7.22 -53.12
N TYR A 107 11.56 -7.32 -53.59
CA TYR A 107 11.87 -7.81 -54.94
C TYR A 107 11.98 -9.32 -55.02
N ASP A 108 12.76 -9.90 -54.13
CA ASP A 108 13.13 -11.32 -54.11
C ASP A 108 12.16 -12.15 -53.27
N GLY A 109 11.26 -11.48 -52.55
CA GLY A 109 10.39 -12.12 -51.57
C GLY A 109 11.13 -12.40 -50.27
N CYS A 110 10.44 -13.02 -49.32
CA CYS A 110 11.07 -13.54 -48.10
C CYS A 110 11.07 -15.07 -48.12
N ARG A 111 12.25 -15.68 -47.96
CA ARG A 111 12.41 -17.14 -47.97
C ARG A 111 12.02 -17.79 -46.65
N ASP A 112 12.26 -17.11 -45.54
CA ASP A 112 12.08 -17.63 -44.18
C ASP A 112 10.96 -16.93 -43.40
N CYS A 113 10.02 -16.28 -44.10
CA CYS A 113 8.89 -15.62 -43.47
C CYS A 113 7.67 -16.54 -43.47
N ASP A 114 7.10 -16.77 -42.29
CA ASP A 114 5.84 -17.53 -42.15
C ASP A 114 4.65 -16.80 -42.77
N GLU A 115 4.74 -15.47 -42.93
CA GLU A 115 3.64 -14.62 -43.38
C GLU A 115 3.91 -14.07 -44.80
N PRO A 116 3.15 -14.50 -45.84
CA PRO A 116 3.32 -14.00 -47.20
C PRO A 116 2.97 -12.50 -47.35
N SER A 117 2.27 -11.93 -46.36
CA SER A 117 1.98 -10.49 -46.33
C SER A 117 3.23 -9.63 -46.08
N TYR A 118 4.33 -10.23 -45.63
CA TYR A 118 5.55 -9.51 -45.28
C TYR A 118 6.20 -8.82 -46.48
N THR A 119 6.24 -9.47 -47.64
CA THR A 119 6.73 -8.87 -48.89
C THR A 119 5.88 -7.66 -49.30
N HIS A 120 4.55 -7.79 -49.26
CA HIS A 120 3.65 -6.68 -49.58
C HIS A 120 3.81 -5.50 -48.61
N LYS A 121 3.96 -5.78 -47.31
CA LYS A 121 4.21 -4.75 -46.30
C LYS A 121 5.55 -4.05 -46.55
N ALA A 122 6.61 -4.81 -46.85
CA ALA A 122 7.93 -4.25 -47.15
C ALA A 122 7.87 -3.30 -48.36
N CYS A 123 7.23 -3.73 -49.45
CA CYS A 123 7.02 -2.87 -50.62
C CYS A 123 6.21 -1.60 -50.26
N ALA A 124 5.11 -1.76 -49.51
CA ALA A 124 4.26 -0.63 -49.12
C ALA A 124 4.98 0.39 -48.21
N GLU A 125 5.92 -0.04 -47.36
CA GLU A 125 6.72 0.89 -46.56
C GLU A 125 7.63 1.78 -47.42
N THR A 126 8.20 1.24 -48.50
CA THR A 126 9.03 2.04 -49.41
C THR A 126 8.25 3.12 -50.15
N ALA A 127 6.98 2.85 -50.47
CA ALA A 127 6.08 3.79 -51.12
C ALA A 127 5.69 4.98 -50.22
N LYS A 128 5.86 4.87 -48.90
CA LYS A 128 5.60 5.96 -47.95
C LYS A 128 6.74 6.97 -47.84
N ILE A 129 7.87 6.69 -48.49
CA ILE A 129 9.05 7.54 -48.41
C ILE A 129 8.95 8.65 -49.44
N GLU A 130 8.91 9.89 -48.97
CA GLU A 130 8.92 11.07 -49.81
C GLU A 130 10.31 11.72 -49.79
N VAL A 131 11.06 11.53 -50.88
CA VAL A 131 12.33 12.24 -51.12
C VAL A 131 12.12 13.18 -52.30
N ALA A 132 12.44 14.46 -52.12
CA ALA A 132 12.24 15.46 -53.16
C ALA A 132 13.03 15.10 -54.44
N GLY A 133 12.30 14.95 -55.55
CA GLY A 133 12.88 14.65 -56.86
C GLY A 133 13.33 13.20 -57.08
N VAL A 134 13.03 12.27 -56.16
CA VAL A 134 13.40 10.86 -56.30
C VAL A 134 12.18 9.98 -56.00
N ILE A 135 11.89 9.03 -56.88
CA ILE A 135 10.86 8.01 -56.65
C ILE A 135 11.48 6.91 -55.80
N CYS A 136 10.90 6.61 -54.64
CA CYS A 136 11.37 5.57 -53.72
C CYS A 136 10.44 4.34 -53.63
N ASP A 137 9.34 4.33 -54.37
CA ASP A 137 8.39 3.22 -54.38
C ASP A 137 8.99 2.00 -55.10
N ALA A 138 9.33 0.97 -54.33
CA ALA A 138 9.89 -0.27 -54.85
C ALA A 138 8.97 -0.95 -55.87
N ASN A 139 7.64 -0.79 -55.79
CA ASN A 139 6.73 -1.38 -56.77
C ASN A 139 6.93 -0.79 -58.17
N VAL A 140 7.20 0.52 -58.23
CA VAL A 140 7.45 1.24 -59.50
C VAL A 140 8.86 0.94 -60.03
N MET A 141 9.82 0.79 -59.12
CA MET A 141 11.24 0.64 -59.43
C MET A 141 11.66 -0.80 -59.74
N ARG A 142 10.73 -1.76 -59.68
CA ARG A 142 11.01 -3.20 -59.85
C ARG A 142 11.77 -3.56 -61.12
N ASN A 143 11.50 -2.85 -62.21
CA ASN A 143 12.13 -3.09 -63.51
C ASN A 143 13.26 -2.11 -63.83
N TRP A 144 13.66 -1.26 -62.88
CA TRP A 144 14.74 -0.31 -63.09
C TRP A 144 16.09 -1.02 -62.99
N GLU A 145 17.07 -0.53 -63.75
CA GLU A 145 18.45 -1.01 -63.68
C GLU A 145 19.09 -0.65 -62.34
N GLU A 146 18.84 0.58 -61.85
CA GLU A 146 19.25 1.03 -60.53
C GLU A 146 18.08 0.95 -59.53
N ARG A 147 18.00 -0.17 -58.80
CA ARG A 147 16.89 -0.46 -57.87
C ARG A 147 16.94 0.28 -56.53
N TYR A 148 18.09 0.88 -56.19
CA TYR A 148 18.35 1.49 -54.88
C TYR A 148 19.06 2.84 -54.96
N PRO A 149 18.35 3.92 -55.33
CA PRO A 149 18.88 5.27 -55.22
C PRO A 149 19.34 5.50 -53.78
N THR A 150 20.57 5.96 -53.61
CA THR A 150 21.19 6.16 -52.28
C THR A 150 20.33 7.04 -51.39
N ALA A 151 19.68 8.07 -51.95
CA ALA A 151 18.79 8.97 -51.23
C ALA A 151 17.58 8.23 -50.60
N CYS A 152 17.00 7.26 -51.31
CA CYS A 152 15.89 6.45 -50.79
C CYS A 152 16.34 5.50 -49.68
N LEU A 153 17.53 4.88 -49.82
CA LEU A 153 18.10 4.04 -48.78
C LEU A 153 18.39 4.83 -47.51
N GLU A 154 18.92 6.04 -47.62
CA GLU A 154 19.18 6.92 -46.48
C GLU A 154 17.90 7.36 -45.77
N ALA A 155 16.86 7.71 -46.54
CA ALA A 155 15.56 8.06 -45.99
C ALA A 155 14.90 6.86 -45.28
N LEU A 156 14.96 5.68 -45.89
CA LEU A 156 14.43 4.46 -45.29
C LEU A 156 15.21 4.05 -44.03
N ALA A 157 16.55 4.15 -44.07
CA ALA A 157 17.43 3.93 -42.93
C ALA A 157 17.07 4.84 -41.75
N ALA A 158 16.81 6.13 -42.01
CA ALA A 158 16.37 7.08 -40.98
C ALA A 158 15.00 6.71 -40.39
N ILE A 159 14.06 6.24 -41.21
CA ILE A 159 12.76 5.75 -40.74
C ILE A 159 12.94 4.50 -39.86
N TYR A 160 13.75 3.53 -40.27
CA TYR A 160 14.01 2.34 -39.47
C TYR A 160 14.65 2.68 -38.14
N LYS A 161 15.70 3.50 -38.15
CA LYS A 161 16.34 3.99 -36.92
C LYS A 161 15.34 4.66 -35.98
N ARG A 162 14.46 5.52 -36.51
CA ARG A 162 13.40 6.17 -35.71
C ARG A 162 12.39 5.17 -35.15
N ASN A 163 11.92 4.24 -35.98
CA ASN A 163 10.94 3.24 -35.58
C ASN A 163 11.49 2.29 -34.52
N ASP A 164 12.77 1.95 -34.63
CA ASP A 164 13.43 1.06 -33.70
C ASP A 164 13.62 1.72 -32.32
N ILE A 165 14.05 2.99 -32.29
CA ILE A 165 14.05 3.81 -31.06
C ILE A 165 12.65 3.88 -30.46
N LYS A 166 11.63 4.16 -31.28
CA LYS A 166 10.24 4.25 -30.83
C LYS A 166 9.71 2.91 -30.29
N ARG A 167 10.16 1.80 -30.86
CA ARG A 167 9.80 0.46 -30.41
C ARG A 167 10.34 0.21 -29.01
N GLU A 168 11.59 0.54 -28.75
CA GLU A 168 12.17 0.41 -27.40
C GLU A 168 11.51 1.36 -26.39
N GLU A 169 11.20 2.60 -26.79
CA GLU A 169 10.42 3.52 -25.96
C GLU A 169 9.04 2.94 -25.61
N SER A 170 8.35 2.33 -26.58
CA SER A 170 7.03 1.72 -26.36
C SER A 170 7.09 0.51 -25.43
N ARG A 171 8.14 -0.33 -25.53
CA ARG A 171 8.35 -1.48 -24.66
C ARG A 171 8.58 -1.05 -23.22
N CYS A 172 9.37 0.00 -23.03
CA CYS A 172 9.58 0.58 -21.71
C CYS A 172 8.30 1.21 -21.13
N SER A 173 7.52 1.91 -21.96
CA SER A 173 6.23 2.47 -21.55
C SER A 173 5.23 1.39 -21.13
N ALA A 174 5.18 0.26 -21.87
CA ALA A 174 4.33 -0.87 -21.53
C ALA A 174 4.71 -1.50 -20.17
N LEU A 175 6.01 -1.63 -19.88
CA LEU A 175 6.49 -2.09 -18.57
C LEU A 175 6.07 -1.14 -17.44
N PHE A 176 6.15 0.17 -17.68
CA PHE A 176 5.72 1.16 -16.69
C PHE A 176 4.22 1.07 -16.39
N LEU A 177 3.38 0.94 -17.42
CA LEU A 177 1.95 0.71 -17.26
C LEU A 177 1.68 -0.58 -16.47
N PHE A 178 2.38 -1.66 -16.77
CA PHE A 178 2.25 -2.93 -16.04
C PHE A 178 2.56 -2.77 -14.54
N VAL A 179 3.63 -2.03 -14.19
CA VAL A 179 3.96 -1.73 -12.79
C VAL A 179 2.84 -0.93 -12.11
N ILE A 180 2.28 0.08 -12.77
CA ILE A 180 1.14 0.84 -12.23
C ILE A 180 -0.06 -0.09 -11.98
N PHE A 181 -0.39 -0.96 -12.93
CA PHE A 181 -1.50 -1.89 -12.79
C PHE A 181 -1.31 -2.89 -11.64
N THR A 182 -0.09 -3.40 -11.44
CA THR A 182 0.19 -4.34 -10.34
C THR A 182 0.05 -3.66 -8.97
N VAL A 183 0.48 -2.40 -8.84
CA VAL A 183 0.29 -1.61 -7.62
C VAL A 183 -1.20 -1.37 -7.35
N LEU A 184 -1.96 -0.92 -8.35
CA LEU A 184 -3.40 -0.69 -8.22
C LEU A 184 -4.15 -1.97 -7.87
N ALA A 185 -3.82 -3.08 -8.53
CA ALA A 185 -4.39 -4.39 -8.23
C ALA A 185 -4.08 -4.83 -6.78
N GLY A 186 -2.87 -4.55 -6.28
CA GLY A 186 -2.49 -4.81 -4.89
C GLY A 186 -3.33 -4.00 -3.90
N ILE A 187 -3.56 -2.71 -4.17
CA ILE A 187 -4.40 -1.84 -3.33
C ILE A 187 -5.86 -2.35 -3.32
N CYS A 188 -6.42 -2.64 -4.49
CA CYS A 188 -7.77 -3.20 -4.62
C CYS A 188 -7.90 -4.55 -3.90
N GLY A 189 -6.93 -5.45 -4.08
CA GLY A 189 -6.90 -6.76 -3.43
C GLY A 189 -6.79 -6.65 -1.90
N GLY A 190 -5.94 -5.74 -1.40
CA GLY A 190 -5.81 -5.47 0.02
C GLY A 190 -7.08 -4.91 0.65
N ALA A 191 -7.76 -3.98 -0.04
CA ALA A 191 -9.03 -3.41 0.41
C ALA A 191 -10.14 -4.48 0.48
N LEU A 192 -10.22 -5.36 -0.54
CA LEU A 192 -11.17 -6.47 -0.56
C LEU A 192 -10.91 -7.46 0.58
N ALA A 193 -9.66 -7.88 0.78
CA ALA A 193 -9.29 -8.79 1.86
C ALA A 193 -9.59 -8.19 3.24
N HIS A 194 -9.30 -6.90 3.44
CA HIS A 194 -9.61 -6.19 4.67
C HIS A 194 -11.13 -6.12 4.93
N SER A 195 -11.93 -5.84 3.90
CA SER A 195 -13.40 -5.82 3.98
C SER A 195 -13.97 -7.18 4.40
N VAL A 196 -13.51 -8.26 3.75
CA VAL A 196 -13.93 -9.64 4.09
C VAL A 196 -13.54 -9.99 5.52
N PHE A 197 -12.32 -9.68 5.93
CA PHE A 197 -11.84 -9.94 7.29
C PHE A 197 -12.71 -9.25 8.34
N TRP A 198 -13.03 -7.96 8.15
CA TRP A 198 -13.91 -7.24 9.07
C TRP A 198 -15.32 -7.79 9.09
N CYS A 199 -15.88 -8.16 7.93
CA CYS A 199 -17.18 -8.80 7.85
C CYS A 199 -17.21 -10.13 8.65
N CYS A 200 -16.15 -10.93 8.57
CA CYS A 200 -16.00 -12.14 9.37
C CYS A 200 -15.92 -11.86 10.87
N VAL A 201 -15.13 -10.86 11.29
CA VAL A 201 -14.98 -10.46 12.69
C VAL A 201 -16.32 -9.96 13.27
N ASP A 202 -17.05 -9.14 12.51
CA ASP A 202 -18.35 -8.61 12.95
C ASP A 202 -19.38 -9.73 13.07
N ARG A 203 -19.39 -10.69 12.14
CA ARG A 203 -20.25 -11.88 12.24
C ARG A 203 -19.92 -12.73 13.46
N PHE A 204 -18.63 -12.90 13.78
CA PHE A 204 -18.20 -13.64 14.96
C PHE A 204 -18.59 -12.91 16.26
N ARG A 205 -18.41 -11.58 16.32
CA ARG A 205 -18.86 -10.74 17.44
C ARG A 205 -20.36 -10.82 17.65
N SER A 206 -21.14 -10.75 16.57
CA SER A 206 -22.60 -10.90 16.62
C SER A 206 -23.02 -12.23 17.24
N LYS A 207 -22.40 -13.35 16.81
CA LYS A 207 -22.66 -14.68 17.40
C LYS A 207 -22.27 -14.74 18.88
N SER A 208 -21.14 -14.18 19.26
CA SER A 208 -20.69 -14.13 20.66
C SER A 208 -21.66 -13.34 21.55
N ASN A 209 -22.16 -12.20 21.05
CA ASN A 209 -23.15 -11.38 21.76
C ASN A 209 -24.48 -12.12 21.93
N LEU A 210 -24.94 -12.86 20.91
CA LEU A 210 -26.14 -13.70 21.01
C LEU A 210 -25.98 -14.80 22.07
N GLN A 211 -24.82 -15.46 22.12
CA GLN A 211 -24.53 -16.48 23.15
C GLN A 211 -24.44 -15.88 24.56
N ALA A 212 -23.84 -14.70 24.71
CA ALA A 212 -23.80 -13.99 25.99
C ALA A 212 -25.21 -13.61 26.48
N ASN A 213 -26.07 -13.12 25.58
CA ASN A 213 -27.46 -12.81 25.90
C ASN A 213 -28.25 -14.07 26.29
N GLN A 214 -28.08 -15.19 25.56
CA GLN A 214 -28.72 -16.46 25.93
C GLN A 214 -28.27 -16.95 27.32
N ARG A 215 -26.98 -16.86 27.65
CA ARG A 215 -26.49 -17.20 29.00
C ARG A 215 -27.08 -16.29 30.08
N ASN A 216 -27.20 -15.00 29.82
CA ASN A 216 -27.79 -14.05 30.76
C ASN A 216 -29.29 -14.29 30.97
N SER A 217 -30.02 -14.68 29.92
CA SER A 217 -31.45 -15.04 30.02
C SER A 217 -31.68 -16.42 30.63
N ALA A 218 -30.73 -17.35 30.47
CA ALA A 218 -30.80 -18.69 31.03
C ALA A 218 -30.35 -18.77 32.50
N LEU A 219 -29.65 -17.75 33.02
CA LEU A 219 -29.47 -17.61 34.47
C LEU A 219 -30.85 -17.34 35.08
N PRO A 220 -31.43 -18.27 35.85
CA PRO A 220 -32.68 -18.02 36.53
C PRO A 220 -32.47 -16.79 37.41
N GLY A 221 -33.43 -15.86 37.44
CA GLY A 221 -33.45 -14.73 38.37
C GLY A 221 -33.56 -15.14 39.85
N GLY A 222 -32.98 -16.27 40.24
CA GLY A 222 -32.87 -16.75 41.61
C GLY A 222 -31.79 -15.97 42.35
N ASN A 223 -32.17 -14.80 42.89
CA ASN A 223 -31.71 -14.24 44.17
C ASN A 223 -31.99 -12.74 44.33
N GLN A 224 -33.01 -12.17 43.65
CA GLN A 224 -33.52 -10.86 44.06
C GLN A 224 -34.44 -10.89 45.28
N GLN A 225 -34.85 -12.06 45.78
CA GLN A 225 -35.72 -12.20 46.95
C GLN A 225 -34.99 -12.16 48.31
N ASN A 226 -33.65 -12.07 48.35
CA ASN A 226 -32.88 -11.93 49.59
C ASN A 226 -32.23 -10.54 49.73
N ARG A 227 -32.81 -9.48 49.16
CA ARG A 227 -32.52 -8.13 49.65
C ARG A 227 -33.23 -7.97 50.98
N ALA A 228 -32.45 -8.07 52.06
CA ALA A 228 -32.87 -7.58 53.37
C ALA A 228 -33.46 -6.16 53.21
N PRO A 229 -34.57 -5.85 53.90
CA PRO A 229 -35.17 -4.54 53.84
C PRO A 229 -34.12 -3.47 54.13
N PRO A 230 -34.16 -2.31 53.45
CA PRO A 230 -33.25 -1.23 53.75
C PRO A 230 -33.35 -0.93 55.25
N PRO A 231 -32.22 -0.77 55.96
CA PRO A 231 -32.26 -0.37 57.36
C PRO A 231 -33.09 0.92 57.46
N PRO A 232 -33.94 1.05 58.50
CA PRO A 232 -34.76 2.24 58.68
C PRO A 232 -33.86 3.47 58.64
N SER A 233 -34.27 4.46 57.85
CA SER A 233 -33.61 5.75 57.74
C SER A 233 -33.33 6.29 59.13
N ALA A 234 -32.07 6.20 59.57
CA ALA A 234 -31.65 6.80 60.82
C ALA A 234 -31.90 8.29 60.68
N THR A 235 -32.88 8.79 61.45
CA THR A 235 -33.22 10.19 61.60
C THR A 235 -31.94 10.92 62.00
N ARG A 236 -31.28 11.54 61.02
CA ARG A 236 -30.08 12.34 61.22
C ARG A 236 -30.51 13.52 62.07
N ARG A 237 -30.30 13.43 63.39
CA ARG A 237 -30.46 14.56 64.30
C ARG A 237 -29.60 15.69 63.75
N ALA A 238 -30.23 16.80 63.39
CA ALA A 238 -29.54 18.03 63.08
C ALA A 238 -28.68 18.40 64.29
N GLY A 239 -27.37 18.32 64.12
CA GLY A 239 -26.44 18.89 65.08
C GLY A 239 -26.62 20.42 65.11
N PRO A 240 -26.48 21.06 66.28
CA PRO A 240 -26.64 22.50 66.42
C PRO A 240 -25.67 23.23 65.49
N ALA A 241 -26.19 24.27 64.84
CA ALA A 241 -25.44 25.15 63.96
C ALA A 241 -24.21 25.73 64.70
N PRO A 242 -23.01 25.73 64.11
CA PRO A 242 -21.87 26.42 64.69
C PRO A 242 -22.16 27.93 64.75
N PRO A 243 -21.73 28.62 65.83
CA PRO A 243 -21.89 30.06 65.94
C PRO A 243 -21.10 30.77 64.84
N ALA A 244 -21.71 31.82 64.29
CA ALA A 244 -21.14 32.66 63.26
C ALA A 244 -19.77 33.20 63.70
N ALA A 245 -18.74 32.90 62.91
CA ALA A 245 -17.44 33.53 63.04
C ALA A 245 -17.58 35.02 62.71
N VAL A 246 -17.40 35.85 63.74
CA VAL A 246 -17.30 37.31 63.61
C VAL A 246 -15.98 37.62 62.92
N LEU A 247 -16.04 38.08 61.67
CA LEU A 247 -14.92 38.72 60.99
C LEU A 247 -14.67 40.08 61.66
N TRP A 248 -13.54 40.21 62.35
CA TRP A 248 -12.96 41.50 62.70
C TRP A 248 -11.99 41.91 61.59
N TRP A 249 -12.14 43.16 61.17
CA TRP A 249 -11.29 43.89 60.24
C TRP A 249 -9.96 44.28 60.88
#